data_AF-A0A1H0C1R2-F1
#
_entry.id   AF-A0A1H0C1R2-F1
#
_cell.length_a   1.000
_cell.length_b   1.000
_cell.length_c   1.000
_cell.angle_alpha   90.00
_cell.angle_beta   90.00
_cell.angle_gamma   90.00
#
_symmetry.space_group_name_H-M   'P 1'
#
loop_
_entity.id
_entity.type
_entity.pdbx_description
1 polymer ?
#
loop_
_entity_poly.entity_id
_entity_poly.type
_entity_poly.pdbx_seq_one_letter_code
_entity_poly.pdbx_strand_id
1 'polypeptide(L)'
;MASCRSTPCRRQPTQQGLVALVAELNADPSIHGILVQLLLPKHLNAEPIIQSILPEKDVDGLHVVNAGKLATGDLVGGLVSCTPAGAMVFVRQTHNEDLSGLSAVAIGRSNLFGKPMSALLLAANATVTTAQSRAKDLSAICRNADILVAAVGRP
;
A
#
# COMPACT_ATOMS: atom_id res chain seq x y z
N MET A 1 4.73 24.49 6.93
CA MET A 1 3.37 23.93 7.12
C MET A 1 3.02 23.14 5.88
N ALA A 2 2.65 21.86 6.00
CA ALA A 2 2.07 21.11 4.88
C ALA A 2 0.63 21.61 4.68
N SER A 3 0.30 22.13 3.50
CA SER A 3 -1.06 22.50 3.15
C SER A 3 -1.75 21.29 2.48
N CYS A 4 -2.96 20.97 2.93
CA CYS A 4 -3.79 19.94 2.30
C CYS A 4 -4.85 20.63 1.43
N ARG A 5 -4.90 20.26 0.15
CA ARG A 5 -5.95 20.69 -0.79
C ARG A 5 -6.89 19.52 -1.04
N SER A 6 -8.16 19.67 -0.69
CA SER A 6 -9.20 18.71 -1.05
C SER A 6 -9.96 19.17 -2.30
N THR A 7 -10.15 18.26 -3.25
CA THR A 7 -10.89 18.52 -4.50
C THR A 7 -12.16 17.68 -4.53
N PRO A 8 -13.24 18.09 -3.85
CA PRO A 8 -14.47 17.31 -3.79
C PRO A 8 -15.17 17.27 -5.15
N CYS A 9 -15.62 16.09 -5.58
CA CYS A 9 -16.46 15.94 -6.77
C CYS A 9 -17.86 16.47 -6.50
N ARG A 10 -18.16 17.71 -6.94
CA ARG A 10 -19.48 18.36 -6.71
C ARG A 10 -20.61 17.83 -7.61
N ARG A 11 -20.29 17.03 -8.63
CA ARG A 11 -21.21 16.33 -9.56
C ARG A 11 -20.73 14.89 -9.73
N GLN A 12 -21.57 14.00 -10.28
CA GLN A 12 -21.13 12.64 -10.60
C GLN A 12 -19.88 12.68 -11.51
N PRO A 13 -18.72 12.21 -11.02
CA PRO A 13 -17.49 12.27 -11.79
C PRO A 13 -17.54 11.27 -12.94
N THR A 14 -16.90 11.64 -14.06
CA THR A 14 -16.64 10.73 -15.17
C THR A 14 -15.20 10.22 -15.07
N GLN A 15 -14.93 9.05 -15.66
CA GLN A 15 -13.59 8.48 -15.71
C GLN A 15 -12.59 9.49 -16.32
N GLN A 16 -12.94 10.08 -17.46
CA GLN A 16 -12.11 11.05 -18.16
C GLN A 16 -11.90 12.33 -17.34
N GLY A 17 -12.92 12.81 -16.63
CA GLY A 17 -12.81 13.99 -15.78
C GLY A 17 -11.84 13.78 -14.61
N LEU A 18 -11.83 12.59 -14.00
CA LEU A 18 -10.87 12.28 -12.94
C LEU A 18 -9.43 12.14 -13.47
N VAL A 19 -9.24 11.50 -14.62
CA VAL A 19 -7.92 11.40 -15.25
C VAL A 19 -7.38 12.78 -15.64
N ALA A 20 -8.24 13.66 -16.19
CA ALA A 20 -7.87 15.04 -16.52
C ALA A 20 -7.48 15.84 -15.26
N LEU A 21 -8.25 15.71 -14.17
CA LEU A 21 -7.91 16.34 -12.89
C LEU A 21 -6.56 15.84 -12.35
N VAL A 22 -6.29 14.54 -12.40
CA VAL A 22 -4.99 14.00 -11.98
C VAL A 22 -3.86 14.56 -12.85
N ALA A 23 -4.06 14.69 -14.16
CA ALA A 23 -3.08 15.30 -15.05
C ALA A 23 -2.78 16.77 -14.69
N GLU A 24 -3.81 17.57 -14.36
CA GLU A 24 -3.63 18.93 -13.86
C GLU A 24 -2.81 18.97 -12.56
N LEU A 25 -3.13 18.09 -11.59
CA LEU A 25 -2.43 18.00 -10.31
C LEU A 25 -0.97 17.51 -10.46
N ASN A 26 -0.73 16.60 -11.41
CA ASN A 26 0.63 16.16 -11.75
C ASN A 26 1.46 17.30 -12.32
N ALA A 27 0.89 18.16 -13.16
CA ALA A 27 1.59 19.29 -13.77
C ALA A 27 1.86 20.44 -12.80
N ASP A 28 1.11 20.54 -11.69
CA ASP A 28 1.28 21.61 -10.70
C ASP A 28 2.52 21.37 -9.80
N PRO A 29 3.58 22.20 -9.89
CA PRO A 29 4.79 22.03 -9.08
C PRO A 29 4.58 22.35 -7.60
N SER A 30 3.47 22.99 -7.21
CA SER A 30 3.13 23.24 -5.80
C SER A 30 2.54 22.00 -5.11
N ILE A 31 2.10 21.01 -5.89
CA ILE A 31 1.54 19.74 -5.40
C ILE A 31 2.65 18.69 -5.33
N HIS A 32 3.01 18.28 -4.12
CA HIS A 32 4.06 17.29 -3.88
C HIS A 32 3.53 15.85 -3.80
N GLY A 33 2.22 15.69 -3.58
CA GLY A 33 1.60 14.41 -3.33
C GLY A 33 0.12 14.40 -3.70
N ILE A 34 -0.33 13.29 -4.24
CA ILE A 34 -1.68 13.04 -4.72
C ILE A 34 -2.10 11.67 -4.17
N LEU A 35 -3.26 11.64 -3.52
CA LEU A 35 -3.95 10.39 -3.19
C LEU A 35 -5.37 10.42 -3.76
N VAL A 36 -5.89 9.24 -4.06
CA VAL A 36 -7.27 9.05 -4.53
C VAL A 36 -8.04 8.31 -3.46
N GLN A 37 -9.03 8.96 -2.86
CA GLN A 37 -9.85 8.32 -1.83
C GLN A 37 -10.66 7.16 -2.42
N LEU A 38 -10.42 5.96 -1.89
CA LEU A 38 -11.19 4.74 -2.20
C LEU A 38 -12.27 4.51 -1.13
N LEU A 39 -13.40 3.85 -1.43
CA LEU A 39 -13.84 3.27 -2.72
C LEU A 39 -14.49 4.34 -3.63
N LEU A 40 -14.21 4.25 -4.93
CA LEU A 40 -14.88 5.07 -5.94
C LEU A 40 -16.31 4.55 -6.24
N PRO A 41 -17.19 5.41 -6.79
CA PRO A 41 -18.47 4.98 -7.38
C PRO A 41 -18.31 3.82 -8.37
N LYS A 42 -19.29 2.91 -8.40
CA LYS A 42 -19.22 1.63 -9.16
C LYS A 42 -18.97 1.79 -10.67
N HIS A 43 -19.36 2.92 -11.26
CA HIS A 43 -19.17 3.18 -12.68
C HIS A 43 -17.75 3.66 -13.02
N LEU A 44 -16.89 3.86 -12.03
CA LEU A 44 -15.50 4.29 -12.20
C LEU A 44 -14.53 3.15 -11.95
N ASN A 45 -13.46 3.14 -12.74
CA ASN A 45 -12.34 2.25 -12.54
C ASN A 45 -11.21 3.01 -11.85
N ALA A 46 -10.85 2.58 -10.64
CA ALA A 46 -9.80 3.20 -9.85
C ALA A 46 -8.41 2.99 -10.45
N GLU A 47 -8.16 1.84 -11.07
CA GLU A 47 -6.81 1.45 -11.51
C GLU A 47 -6.23 2.46 -12.52
N PRO A 48 -6.90 2.85 -13.62
CA PRO A 48 -6.35 3.85 -14.54
C PRO A 48 -6.15 5.23 -13.92
N ILE A 49 -6.93 5.59 -12.89
CA ILE A 49 -6.81 6.86 -12.18
C ILE A 49 -5.54 6.83 -11.32
N ILE A 50 -5.36 5.77 -10.54
CA ILE A 50 -4.17 5.56 -9.70
C ILE A 50 -2.91 5.51 -10.57
N GLN A 51 -2.92 4.75 -11.66
CA GLN A 51 -1.78 4.64 -12.59
C GLN A 51 -1.55 5.92 -13.42
N SER A 52 -2.44 6.92 -13.34
CA SER A 52 -2.20 8.23 -13.95
C SER A 52 -1.47 9.21 -13.03
N ILE A 53 -1.34 8.90 -11.73
CA ILE A 53 -0.56 9.71 -10.78
C ILE A 53 0.92 9.49 -11.06
N LEU A 54 1.73 10.56 -11.10
CA LEU A 54 3.18 10.42 -11.23
C LEU A 54 3.74 9.61 -10.04
N PRO A 55 4.64 8.62 -10.25
CA PRO A 55 5.16 7.78 -9.16
C PRO A 55 5.75 8.57 -7.99
N GLU A 56 6.42 9.69 -8.24
CA GLU A 56 7.00 10.58 -7.24
C GLU A 56 5.96 11.39 -6.45
N LYS A 57 4.72 11.49 -6.95
CA LYS A 57 3.59 12.13 -6.29
C LYS A 57 2.59 11.13 -5.70
N ASP A 58 2.76 9.82 -5.92
CA ASP A 58 1.86 8.78 -5.42
C ASP A 58 2.11 8.47 -3.93
N VAL A 59 1.58 9.31 -3.05
CA VAL A 59 1.79 9.20 -1.60
C VAL A 59 1.11 7.98 -0.97
N ASP A 60 0.21 7.31 -1.70
CA ASP A 60 -0.39 6.04 -1.28
C ASP A 60 0.42 4.81 -1.74
N GLY A 61 1.46 4.98 -2.56
CA GLY A 61 2.33 3.90 -3.01
C GLY A 61 1.62 2.80 -3.82
N LEU A 62 0.54 3.14 -4.53
CA LEU A 62 -0.30 2.20 -5.30
C LEU A 62 0.05 2.16 -6.79
N HIS A 63 0.83 3.13 -7.27
CA HIS A 63 1.37 3.12 -8.62
C HIS A 63 2.27 1.90 -8.81
N VAL A 64 2.16 1.23 -9.96
CA VAL A 64 2.88 -0.02 -10.24
C VAL A 64 4.40 0.12 -10.12
N VAL A 65 4.93 1.30 -10.47
CA VAL A 65 6.35 1.65 -10.30
C VAL A 65 6.75 1.62 -8.82
N ASN A 66 5.96 2.20 -7.92
CA ASN A 66 6.25 2.19 -6.48
C ASN A 66 6.11 0.79 -5.88
N ALA A 67 5.09 0.05 -6.30
CA ALA A 67 4.94 -1.37 -5.93
C ALA A 67 6.13 -2.22 -6.42
N GLY A 68 6.63 -1.95 -7.63
CA GLY A 68 7.80 -2.61 -8.20
C GLY A 68 9.08 -2.29 -7.43
N LYS A 69 9.34 -1.01 -7.14
CA LYS A 69 10.47 -0.56 -6.31
C LYS A 69 10.49 -1.24 -4.95
N LEU A 70 9.34 -1.26 -4.27
CA LEU A 70 9.19 -1.97 -2.99
C LEU A 70 9.49 -3.47 -3.14
N ALA A 71 8.95 -4.12 -4.17
CA ALA A 71 9.18 -5.55 -4.42
C ALA A 71 10.66 -5.88 -4.71
N THR A 72 11.41 -4.95 -5.30
CA THR A 72 12.86 -5.10 -5.54
C THR A 72 13.73 -4.63 -4.38
N GLY A 73 13.14 -4.14 -3.28
CA GLY A 73 13.87 -3.65 -2.10
C GLY A 73 14.35 -2.19 -2.18
N ASP A 74 13.91 -1.41 -3.17
CA ASP A 74 14.17 0.03 -3.26
C ASP A 74 13.21 0.81 -2.35
N LEU A 75 13.57 0.86 -1.06
CA LEU A 75 12.82 1.60 -0.02
C LEU A 75 13.17 3.09 0.04
N VAL A 76 14.22 3.53 -0.65
CA VAL A 76 14.66 4.94 -0.65
C VAL A 76 13.97 5.71 -1.77
N GLY A 77 13.86 5.09 -2.96
CA GLY A 77 13.23 5.69 -4.13
C GLY A 77 11.75 5.34 -4.32
N GLY A 78 11.23 4.35 -3.59
CA GLY A 78 9.85 3.89 -3.70
C GLY A 78 8.95 4.43 -2.59
N LEU A 79 7.79 4.97 -2.95
CA LEU A 79 6.75 5.31 -1.96
C LEU A 79 6.00 4.03 -1.55
N VAL A 80 5.72 3.91 -0.26
CA VAL A 80 5.10 2.71 0.34
C VAL A 80 3.73 3.08 0.87
N SER A 81 2.76 2.18 0.66
CA SER A 81 1.42 2.34 1.24
C SER A 81 1.47 2.62 2.74
N CYS A 82 0.70 3.62 3.16
CA CYS A 82 0.76 4.18 4.52
C CYS A 82 0.40 3.15 5.59
N THR A 83 -0.53 2.23 5.31
CA THR A 83 -1.00 1.25 6.30
C THR A 83 0.04 0.16 6.61
N PRO A 84 0.65 -0.54 5.62
CA PRO A 84 1.76 -1.46 5.89
C PRO A 84 3.00 -0.74 6.42
N ALA A 85 3.28 0.50 5.99
CA ALA A 85 4.36 1.31 6.57
C ALA A 85 4.12 1.61 8.06
N GLY A 86 2.89 1.98 8.43
CA GLY A 86 2.49 2.16 9.82
C GLY A 86 2.54 0.86 10.64
N ALA A 87 2.13 -0.27 10.05
CA ALA A 87 2.25 -1.58 10.69
C ALA A 87 3.71 -1.94 11.02
N MET A 88 4.66 -1.61 10.13
CA MET A 88 6.09 -1.80 10.40
C MET A 88 6.59 -0.99 11.59
N VAL A 89 6.03 0.19 11.87
CA VAL A 89 6.38 0.96 13.08
C VAL A 89 6.08 0.15 14.33
N PHE A 90 4.90 -0.47 14.42
CA PHE A 90 4.53 -1.29 15.58
C PHE A 90 5.38 -2.57 15.67
N VAL A 91 5.68 -3.21 14.54
CA VAL A 91 6.55 -4.39 14.50
C VAL A 91 7.94 -4.04 15.02
N ARG A 92 8.53 -2.94 14.55
CA ARG A 92 9.87 -2.48 14.94
C ARG A 92 9.94 -2.02 16.39
N GLN A 93 8.87 -1.41 16.91
CA GLN A 93 8.77 -1.10 18.34
C GLN A 93 8.80 -2.34 19.22
N THR A 94 8.35 -3.49 18.70
CA THR A 94 8.30 -4.76 19.44
C THR A 94 9.59 -5.58 19.27
N HIS A 95 10.15 -5.61 18.06
CA HIS A 95 11.23 -6.53 17.68
C HIS A 95 12.54 -5.86 17.26
N ASN A 96 12.61 -4.52 17.24
CA ASN A 96 13.69 -3.69 16.66
C ASN A 96 13.66 -3.64 15.12
N GLU A 97 14.59 -2.89 14.53
CA GLU A 97 14.68 -2.66 13.08
C GLU A 97 15.03 -3.93 12.29
N ASP A 98 15.92 -4.76 12.82
CA ASP A 98 16.35 -6.01 12.20
C ASP A 98 15.48 -7.17 12.68
N LEU A 99 14.72 -7.76 11.76
CA LEU A 99 13.82 -8.89 12.04
C LEU A 99 14.46 -10.24 11.65
N SER A 100 15.78 -10.26 11.49
CA SER A 100 16.54 -11.48 11.18
C SER A 100 16.21 -12.63 12.13
N GLY A 101 15.91 -13.80 11.55
CA GLY A 101 15.59 -15.02 12.31
C GLY A 101 14.13 -15.11 12.75
N LEU A 102 13.33 -14.05 12.65
CA LEU A 102 11.91 -14.09 12.95
C LEU A 102 11.11 -14.63 11.77
N SER A 103 10.12 -15.45 12.09
CA SER A 103 9.09 -15.90 11.16
C SER A 103 7.90 -14.93 11.17
N ALA A 104 7.53 -14.45 10.00
CA ALA A 104 6.41 -13.52 9.83
C ALA A 104 5.34 -14.09 8.90
N VAL A 105 4.08 -13.98 9.29
CA VAL A 105 2.93 -14.37 8.49
C VAL A 105 2.09 -13.14 8.16
N ALA A 106 1.94 -12.84 6.88
CA ALA A 106 1.02 -11.83 6.38
C ALA A 106 -0.21 -12.50 5.76
N ILE A 107 -1.39 -12.30 6.34
CA ILE A 107 -2.66 -12.83 5.81
C ILE A 107 -3.36 -11.76 4.99
N GLY A 108 -3.51 -12.02 3.70
CA GLY A 108 -4.09 -11.08 2.74
C GLY A 108 -3.12 -10.79 1.59
N ARG A 109 -3.66 -10.47 0.41
CA ARG A 109 -2.87 -10.27 -0.82
C ARG A 109 -3.31 -9.07 -1.65
N SER A 110 -3.98 -8.10 -1.02
CA SER A 110 -4.37 -6.84 -1.67
C SER A 110 -3.14 -6.03 -2.04
N ASN A 111 -3.25 -5.19 -3.07
CA ASN A 111 -2.21 -4.22 -3.43
C ASN A 111 -2.09 -3.12 -2.36
N LEU A 112 -3.18 -2.81 -1.65
CA LEU A 112 -3.23 -1.79 -0.59
C LEU A 112 -2.45 -2.18 0.67
N PHE A 113 -2.43 -3.47 1.03
CA PHE A 113 -1.87 -3.92 2.31
C PHE A 113 -1.07 -5.21 2.20
N GLY A 114 -1.70 -6.32 1.79
CA GLY A 114 -1.10 -7.66 1.98
C GLY A 114 0.26 -7.83 1.30
N LYS A 115 0.33 -7.51 0.01
CA LYS A 115 1.59 -7.58 -0.76
C LYS A 115 2.67 -6.61 -0.24
N PRO A 116 2.38 -5.31 -0.04
CA PRO A 116 3.40 -4.40 0.48
C PRO A 116 3.85 -4.76 1.91
N MET A 117 2.95 -5.26 2.77
CA MET A 117 3.34 -5.73 4.10
C MET A 117 4.35 -6.88 4.03
N SER A 118 4.10 -7.88 3.18
CA SER A 118 5.03 -8.99 2.98
C SER A 118 6.40 -8.52 2.48
N ALA A 119 6.42 -7.57 1.54
CA ALA A 119 7.67 -7.02 1.00
C ALA A 119 8.47 -6.24 2.05
N LEU A 120 7.79 -5.45 2.91
CA LEU A 120 8.45 -4.72 4.00
C LEU A 120 9.04 -5.63 5.06
N LEU A 121 8.31 -6.68 5.47
CA LEU A 121 8.82 -7.67 6.42
C LEU A 121 10.05 -8.39 5.86
N LEU A 122 10.01 -8.75 4.57
CA LEU A 122 11.13 -9.38 3.89
C LEU A 122 12.33 -8.44 3.78
N ALA A 123 12.11 -7.17 3.45
CA ALA A 123 13.16 -6.16 3.38
C ALA A 123 13.79 -5.85 4.75
N ALA A 124 13.09 -6.17 5.84
CA ALA A 124 13.60 -6.10 7.22
C ALA A 124 14.21 -7.45 7.71
N ASN A 125 14.53 -8.37 6.79
CA ASN A 125 15.16 -9.68 7.03
C ASN A 125 14.31 -10.77 7.70
N ALA A 126 13.00 -10.58 7.84
CA ALA A 126 12.12 -11.64 8.34
C ALA A 126 11.97 -12.78 7.30
N THR A 127 11.77 -14.01 7.78
CA THR A 127 11.29 -15.11 6.93
C THR A 127 9.78 -14.98 6.76
N VAL A 128 9.30 -14.66 5.56
CA VAL A 128 7.89 -14.29 5.34
C VAL A 128 7.08 -15.39 4.67
N THR A 129 5.93 -15.74 5.26
CA THR A 129 4.87 -16.54 4.63
C THR A 129 3.67 -15.66 4.32
N THR A 130 3.26 -15.59 3.04
CA THR A 130 2.03 -14.88 2.64
C THR A 130 0.86 -15.85 2.55
N ALA A 131 -0.11 -15.71 3.44
CA ALA A 131 -1.31 -16.55 3.50
C ALA A 131 -2.55 -15.84 2.91
N GLN A 132 -3.54 -16.63 2.49
CA GLN A 132 -4.77 -16.11 1.87
C GLN A 132 -5.95 -17.06 2.10
N SER A 133 -7.14 -16.65 1.67
CA SER A 133 -8.40 -17.41 1.83
C SER A 133 -8.41 -18.81 1.22
N ARG A 134 -7.44 -19.15 0.36
CA ARG A 134 -7.27 -20.48 -0.25
C ARG A 134 -6.19 -21.34 0.42
N ALA A 135 -5.57 -20.88 1.51
CA ALA A 135 -4.64 -21.69 2.27
C ALA A 135 -5.36 -22.90 2.89
N LYS A 136 -4.77 -24.10 2.79
CA LYS A 136 -5.41 -25.35 3.24
C LYS A 136 -5.62 -25.39 4.76
N ASP A 137 -4.61 -24.99 5.53
CA ASP A 137 -4.67 -24.93 6.99
C ASP A 137 -4.06 -23.61 7.47
N LEU A 138 -4.90 -22.59 7.55
CA LEU A 138 -4.47 -21.27 7.99
C LEU A 138 -4.08 -21.26 9.47
N SER A 139 -4.70 -22.11 10.31
CA SER A 139 -4.38 -22.19 11.74
C SER A 139 -2.96 -22.71 11.94
N ALA A 140 -2.59 -23.78 11.24
CA ALA A 140 -1.24 -24.33 11.31
C ALA A 140 -0.18 -23.31 10.84
N ILE A 141 -0.45 -22.57 9.76
CA ILE A 141 0.46 -21.52 9.26
C ILE A 141 0.67 -20.42 10.31
N CYS A 142 -0.39 -19.98 10.98
CA CYS A 142 -0.31 -18.86 11.92
C CYS A 142 0.29 -19.25 13.28
N ARG A 143 0.19 -20.51 13.68
CA ARG A 143 0.52 -20.97 15.04
C ARG A 143 1.98 -20.74 15.44
N ASN A 144 2.89 -20.77 14.48
CA ASN A 144 4.33 -20.69 14.71
C ASN A 144 4.92 -19.32 14.32
N ALA A 145 4.09 -18.33 14.00
CA ALA A 145 4.57 -17.03 13.58
C ALA A 145 5.01 -16.18 14.78
N ASP A 146 6.23 -15.64 14.73
CA ASP A 146 6.68 -14.63 15.67
C ASP A 146 5.94 -13.31 15.43
N ILE A 147 5.67 -12.99 14.16
CA ILE A 147 4.93 -11.81 13.74
C ILE A 147 3.72 -12.26 12.90
N LEU A 148 2.50 -11.91 13.33
CA LEU A 148 1.28 -12.19 12.58
C LEU A 148 0.56 -10.89 12.21
N VAL A 149 0.42 -10.63 10.90
CA VAL A 149 -0.31 -9.47 10.39
C VAL A 149 -1.51 -9.93 9.56
N ALA A 150 -2.72 -9.61 9.99
CA ALA A 150 -3.95 -10.02 9.32
C ALA A 150 -4.69 -8.82 8.70
N ALA A 151 -4.86 -8.83 7.37
CA ALA A 151 -5.62 -7.83 6.62
C ALA A 151 -6.66 -8.52 5.71
N VAL A 152 -7.64 -9.15 6.37
CA VAL A 152 -8.62 -10.06 5.74
C VAL A 152 -10.02 -9.47 5.59
N GLY A 153 -10.32 -8.35 6.25
CA GLY A 153 -11.63 -7.68 6.17
C GLY A 153 -12.79 -8.56 6.65
N ARG A 154 -12.56 -9.41 7.65
CA ARG A 154 -13.54 -10.30 8.27
C ARG A 154 -13.35 -10.31 9.79
N PRO A 155 -14.41 -10.01 10.57
CA PRO A 155 -14.37 -10.11 12.02
C PRO A 155 -14.32 -11.57 12.50
#